data_AF-A0A2W6CMG6-F1
#
_entry.id   AF-A0A2W6CMG6-F1
#
_cell.length_a   1.000
_cell.length_b   1.000
_cell.length_c   1.000
_cell.angle_alpha   90.00
_cell.angle_beta   90.00
_cell.angle_gamma   90.00
#
_symmetry.space_group_name_H-M   'P 1'
#
loop_
_entity.id
_entity.type
_entity.pdbx_description
1 polymer ?
#
loop_
_entity_poly.entity_id
_entity_poly.type
_entity_poly.pdbx_seq_one_letter_code
_entity_poly.pdbx_strand_id
1 'polypeptide(L)'
;MFTLGGRLAAVGPIPVHGARHDAHAFAASGLTALLTGMSTAADLGYVGVEGIEFVPFKRCPGSDLDTSQAEFNNPLSKIRAAVE
;
A
#
# COMPACT_ATOMS: atom_id res chain seq x y z
N MET A 1 -24.30 -14.04 1.99
CA MET A 1 -24.01 -12.87 2.84
C MET A 1 -22.58 -13.05 3.33
N PHE A 2 -21.62 -12.30 2.78
CA PHE A 2 -20.23 -12.37 3.23
C PHE A 2 -20.09 -11.41 4.42
N THR A 3 -19.81 -11.96 5.60
CA THR A 3 -19.46 -11.15 6.76
C THR A 3 -17.95 -11.00 6.73
N LEU A 4 -17.44 -9.77 6.70
CA LEU A 4 -16.01 -9.52 6.82
C LEU A 4 -15.57 -9.98 8.22
N GLY A 5 -14.87 -11.11 8.30
CA GLY A 5 -14.41 -11.71 9.57
C GLY A 5 -13.21 -11.00 10.20
N GLY A 6 -12.84 -9.81 9.69
CA GLY A 6 -11.66 -9.04 10.11
C GLY A 6 -11.99 -7.61 10.51
N ARG A 7 -11.00 -6.92 11.10
CA ARG A 7 -11.10 -5.49 11.41
C ARG A 7 -10.88 -4.69 10.14
N LEU A 8 -11.96 -4.19 9.54
CA LEU A 8 -11.92 -3.29 8.39
C LEU A 8 -11.55 -1.88 8.84
N ALA A 9 -10.47 -1.31 8.28
CA ALA A 9 -10.04 0.04 8.60
C ALA A 9 -10.81 1.12 7.83
N ALA A 10 -10.92 0.97 6.50
CA ALA A 10 -11.62 1.91 5.63
C ALA A 10 -11.98 1.26 4.28
N VAL A 11 -12.99 1.81 3.61
CA VAL A 11 -13.37 1.47 2.22
C VAL A 11 -13.65 2.78 1.49
N GLY A 12 -13.12 2.90 0.26
CA GLY A 12 -13.37 4.07 -0.57
C GLY A 12 -14.87 4.21 -0.89
N PRO A 13 -15.46 5.42 -0.79
CA PRO A 13 -16.89 5.62 -1.00
C PRO A 13 -17.36 5.39 -2.45
N ILE A 14 -16.45 5.48 -3.42
CA ILE A 14 -16.76 5.37 -4.84
C ILE A 14 -16.35 3.98 -5.35
N PRO A 15 -17.28 3.15 -5.85
CA PRO A 15 -16.92 1.89 -6.48
C PRO A 15 -16.13 2.16 -7.77
N VAL A 16 -15.02 1.45 -7.94
CA VAL A 16 -14.14 1.57 -9.11
C VAL A 16 -14.24 0.31 -9.96
N HIS A 17 -14.30 0.46 -11.28
CA HIS A 17 -14.28 -0.67 -12.19
C HIS A 17 -12.93 -1.40 -12.15
N GLY A 18 -12.95 -2.71 -11.89
CA GLY A 18 -11.77 -3.54 -11.61
C GLY A 18 -10.90 -3.93 -12.81
N ALA A 19 -10.67 -3.02 -13.76
CA ALA A 19 -9.85 -3.28 -14.95
C ALA A 19 -8.48 -2.58 -14.91
N ARG A 20 -8.13 -1.93 -13.80
CA ARG A 20 -6.89 -1.14 -13.63
C ARG A 20 -6.16 -1.54 -12.35
N HIS A 21 -4.90 -1.13 -12.24
CA HIS A 21 -4.06 -1.36 -11.06
C HIS A 21 -4.67 -0.76 -9.78
N ASP A 22 -4.37 -1.37 -8.63
CA ASP A 22 -4.90 -0.93 -7.34
C ASP A 22 -4.51 0.51 -6.98
N ALA A 23 -3.33 0.97 -7.40
CA ALA A 23 -2.92 2.37 -7.28
C ALA A 23 -3.92 3.35 -7.92
N HIS A 24 -4.49 2.99 -9.07
CA HIS A 24 -5.55 3.78 -9.68
C HIS A 24 -6.83 3.71 -8.86
N ALA A 25 -7.21 2.51 -8.37
CA ALA A 25 -8.41 2.34 -7.55
C ALA A 25 -8.31 3.11 -6.21
N PHE A 26 -7.13 3.16 -5.61
CA PHE A 26 -6.86 3.89 -4.38
C PHE A 26 -7.19 5.39 -4.51
N ALA A 27 -6.70 6.03 -5.59
CA ALA A 27 -7.03 7.41 -5.88
C ALA A 27 -8.49 7.60 -6.33
N ALA A 28 -8.95 6.79 -7.29
CA ALA A 28 -10.26 6.94 -7.91
C ALA A 28 -11.43 6.63 -6.96
N SER A 29 -11.22 5.80 -5.94
CA SER A 29 -12.24 5.45 -4.96
C SER A 29 -12.50 6.54 -3.92
N GLY A 30 -11.62 7.55 -3.84
CA GLY A 30 -11.64 8.58 -2.79
C GLY A 30 -11.05 8.11 -1.46
N LEU A 31 -10.44 6.92 -1.40
CA LEU A 31 -9.84 6.38 -0.19
C LEU A 31 -8.66 7.23 0.32
N THR A 32 -7.92 7.89 -0.57
CA THR A 32 -6.85 8.85 -0.23
C THR A 32 -7.32 9.95 0.74
N ALA A 33 -8.50 10.52 0.50
CA ALA A 33 -9.06 11.56 1.35
C ALA A 33 -9.44 11.04 2.75
N LEU A 34 -9.90 9.79 2.85
CA LEU A 34 -10.25 9.18 4.13
C LEU A 34 -9.04 8.88 5.01
N LEU A 35 -7.88 8.63 4.38
CA LEU A 35 -6.62 8.34 5.09
C LEU A 35 -5.78 9.60 5.35
N THR A 36 -6.28 10.78 5.01
CA THR A 36 -5.54 12.04 5.19
C THR A 36 -5.17 12.24 6.66
N GLY A 37 -3.90 12.55 6.93
CA GLY A 37 -3.37 12.73 8.28
C GLY A 37 -2.95 11.43 8.99
N MET A 38 -3.09 10.28 8.33
CA MET A 38 -2.53 9.01 8.79
C MET A 38 -1.23 8.71 8.05
N SER A 39 -0.23 8.15 8.75
CA SER A 39 0.93 7.56 8.08
C SER A 39 0.53 6.26 7.41
N THR A 40 0.82 6.14 6.12
CA THR A 40 0.42 5.00 5.30
C THR A 40 1.63 4.28 4.73
N ALA A 41 1.57 2.95 4.78
CA ALA A 41 2.53 2.05 4.17
C ALA A 41 1.83 1.21 3.11
N ALA A 42 2.48 0.99 1.96
CA ALA A 42 1.93 0.19 0.87
C ALA A 42 3.00 -0.66 0.19
N ASP A 43 2.58 -1.49 -0.77
CA ASP A 43 3.48 -2.32 -1.58
C ASP A 43 4.21 -1.52 -2.68
N LEU A 44 5.08 -2.20 -3.43
CA LEU A 44 5.90 -1.61 -4.50
C LEU A 44 5.08 -1.07 -5.69
N GLY A 45 3.85 -1.54 -5.90
CA GLY A 45 2.93 -1.05 -6.92
C GLY A 45 2.41 0.36 -6.66
N TYR A 46 2.60 0.88 -5.45
CA TYR A 46 2.19 2.22 -5.03
C TYR A 46 3.33 3.24 -5.02
N VAL A 47 4.51 2.90 -5.54
CA VAL A 47 5.63 3.83 -5.65
C VAL A 47 5.20 5.08 -6.43
N GLY A 48 5.38 6.25 -5.80
CA GLY A 48 5.04 7.55 -6.41
C GLY A 48 3.56 7.93 -6.34
N VAL A 49 2.72 7.14 -5.68
CA VAL A 49 1.31 7.48 -5.44
C VAL A 49 1.20 8.53 -4.32
N GLU A 50 0.47 9.60 -4.58
CA GLU A 50 0.24 10.67 -3.60
C GLU A 50 -0.49 10.15 -2.37
N GLY A 51 -0.07 10.63 -1.19
CA GLY A 51 -0.63 10.21 0.09
C GLY A 51 -0.10 8.88 0.60
N ILE A 52 0.86 8.24 -0.08
CA ILE A 52 1.58 7.06 0.41
C ILE A 52 3.00 7.44 0.82
N GLU A 53 3.24 7.39 2.13
CA GLU A 53 4.50 7.82 2.75
C GLU A 53 5.60 6.75 2.64
N PHE A 54 5.25 5.48 2.87
CA PHE A 54 6.22 4.39 2.94
C PHE A 54 5.94 3.30 1.92
N VAL A 55 6.93 2.99 1.08
CA VAL A 55 6.97 1.84 0.17
C VAL A 55 8.32 1.15 0.28
N PRO A 56 8.43 -0.17 0.04
CA PRO A 56 9.71 -0.86 0.10
C PRO A 56 10.71 -0.30 -0.92
N PHE A 57 12.00 -0.35 -0.59
CA PHE A 57 13.05 -0.11 -1.57
C PHE A 57 13.05 -1.22 -2.62
N LYS A 58 12.98 -0.83 -3.89
CA LYS A 58 13.04 -1.75 -5.02
C LYS A 58 14.49 -2.12 -5.31
N ARG A 59 14.76 -3.42 -5.47
CA ARG A 59 16.06 -3.88 -5.98
C ARG A 59 16.21 -3.45 -7.45
N CYS A 60 17.26 -2.69 -7.75
CA CYS A 60 17.62 -2.36 -9.12
C CYS A 60 18.27 -3.56 -9.82
N PRO A 61 18.04 -3.76 -11.12
CA PRO A 61 18.71 -4.82 -11.88
C PRO A 61 20.24 -4.70 -11.77
N GLY A 62 20.91 -5.78 -11.38
CA GLY A 62 22.37 -5.84 -11.27
C GLY A 62 22.96 -5.32 -9.96
N SER A 63 22.14 -4.91 -8.99
CA SER A 63 22.60 -4.47 -7.67
C SER A 63 21.73 -5.05 -6.56
N ASP A 64 22.34 -5.41 -5.44
CA ASP A 64 21.60 -5.74 -4.22
C ASP A 64 21.14 -4.48 -3.47
N LEU A 65 20.20 -4.69 -2.54
CA LEU A 65 19.85 -3.66 -1.58
C LEU A 65 21.03 -3.45 -0.64
N ASP A 66 21.29 -2.20 -0.26
CA ASP A 66 22.22 -1.94 0.82
C ASP A 66 21.64 -2.38 2.18
N THR A 67 22.50 -2.42 3.21
CA THR A 67 22.12 -2.86 4.54
C THR A 67 20.95 -2.05 5.11
N SER A 68 20.94 -0.72 4.92
CA SER A 68 19.90 0.16 5.46
C SER A 68 18.55 -0.05 4.74
N GLN A 69 18.58 -0.29 3.43
CA GLN A 69 17.39 -0.60 2.64
C GLN A 69 16.79 -1.96 3.02
N ALA A 70 17.64 -2.96 3.27
CA ALA A 70 17.21 -4.27 3.74
C ALA A 70 16.62 -4.19 5.16
N GLU A 71 17.26 -3.43 6.05
CA GLU A 71 16.78 -3.18 7.42
C GLU A 71 15.42 -2.46 7.44
N PHE A 72 15.19 -1.51 6.53
CA PHE A 72 13.89 -0.85 6.37
C PHE A 72 12.82 -1.79 5.79
N ASN A 73 13.16 -2.56 4.75
CA ASN A 73 12.21 -3.43 4.06
C ASN A 73 11.70 -4.56 4.96
N ASN A 74 12.51 -5.05 5.92
CA ASN A 74 12.16 -6.17 6.79
C ASN A 74 10.91 -5.91 7.67
N PRO A 75 10.86 -4.88 8.54
CA PRO A 75 9.66 -4.58 9.32
C PRO A 75 8.46 -4.22 8.45
N LEU A 76 8.67 -3.50 7.34
CA LEU A 76 7.59 -3.14 6.41
C LEU A 76 6.95 -4.39 5.78
N SER A 77 7.76 -5.38 5.43
CA SER A 77 7.27 -6.66 4.89
C SER A 77 6.47 -7.45 5.92
N LYS A 78 6.85 -7.39 7.21
CA LYS A 78 6.08 -8.03 8.30
C LYS A 78 4.72 -7.38 8.53
N ILE A 79 4.64 -6.06 8.44
CA ILE A 79 3.35 -5.32 8.53
C ILE A 79 2.43 -5.77 7.40
N ARG A 80 2.95 -5.79 6.15
CA ARG A 80 2.18 -6.22 4.97
C ARG A 80 1.70 -7.66 5.08
N ALA A 81 2.56 -8.59 5.50
CA ALA A 81 2.20 -9.99 5.66
C ALA A 81 1.13 -10.26 6.72
N ALA A 82 0.84 -9.30 7.61
CA ALA A 82 -0.26 -9.41 8.58
C ALA A 82 -1.61 -8.93 8.03
N VAL A 83 -1.61 -8.24 6.88
CA VAL A 83 -2.79 -7.63 6.24
C VAL A 83 -3.18 -8.37 4.96
N GLU A 84 -2.19 -8.85 4.22
CA GLU A 84 -2.34 -9.73 3.03
C GLU A 84 -2.74 -11.16 3.41
#